data_AF-A0A9E3WZI9-F1
#
_entry.id   AF-A0A9E3WZI9-F1
#
_cell.length_a   1.000
_cell.length_b   1.000
_cell.length_c   1.000
_cell.angle_alpha   90.00
_cell.angle_beta   90.00
_cell.angle_gamma   90.00
#
_symmetry.space_group_name_H-M   'P 1'
#
loop_
_entity.id
_entity.type
_entity.pdbx_description
1 polymer ?
#
loop_
_entity_poly.entity_id
_entity_poly.type
_entity_poly.pdbx_seq_one_letter_code
_entity_poly.pdbx_strand_id
1 'polypeptide(L)'
;LELETQMLQNLEAFGLDAVQAVRKSHLRQLLRNDRRGVIVTTIHKFDGIEKDLVPRRNVIILVDEAHRSQEGNLGIFLRAALPNAFHFGFTGTPIDRGKVGQGTYETFGSAADPDGVHDAYTINESIEDGTTLLQSGEERTASNLDNLAFALRMTLKATPVLSALEDGALDTLAAGLADYLQQHTGWPHNGKMESSVRMQLYKLLLPQMPKPFKPEAVNELVNNLLKMHRLTL
;
A
#
# COMPACT_ATOMS: atom_id res chain seq x y z
N LEU A 1 1.23 4.53 -17.84
CA LEU A 1 1.78 5.33 -18.97
C LEU A 1 2.61 6.49 -18.44
N GLU A 2 2.13 7.22 -17.43
CA GLU A 2 2.83 8.35 -16.82
C GLU A 2 4.16 7.97 -16.15
N LEU A 3 4.19 6.88 -15.37
CA LEU A 3 5.41 6.35 -14.70
C LEU A 3 6.55 5.99 -15.66
N GLU A 4 6.27 5.24 -16.74
CA GLU A 4 7.30 4.86 -17.73
C GLU A 4 7.92 6.08 -18.42
N THR A 5 7.11 7.12 -18.65
CA THR A 5 7.55 8.36 -19.30
C THR A 5 8.44 9.17 -18.36
N GLN A 6 8.07 9.29 -17.09
CA GLN A 6 8.88 9.95 -16.06
C GLN A 6 10.23 9.22 -15.85
N MET A 7 10.22 7.89 -15.80
CA MET A 7 11.46 7.11 -15.69
C MET A 7 12.38 7.34 -16.88
N LEU A 8 11.84 7.34 -18.10
CA LEU A 8 12.61 7.56 -19.31
C LEU A 8 13.29 8.93 -19.31
N GLN A 9 12.54 9.98 -18.96
CA GLN A 9 13.05 11.35 -18.86
C GLN A 9 14.21 11.45 -17.86
N ASN A 10 14.10 10.80 -16.71
CA ASN A 10 15.16 10.78 -15.72
C ASN A 10 16.42 10.08 -16.24
N LEU A 11 16.28 8.91 -16.86
CA LEU A 11 17.41 8.15 -17.40
C LEU A 11 18.13 8.90 -18.52
N GLU A 12 17.38 9.55 -19.41
CA GLU A 12 17.94 10.41 -20.46
C GLU A 12 18.68 11.61 -19.88
N ALA A 13 18.15 12.22 -18.81
CA ALA A 13 18.83 13.32 -18.10
C ALA A 13 20.17 12.88 -17.47
N PHE A 14 20.31 11.61 -17.08
CA PHE A 14 21.58 11.04 -16.62
C PHE A 14 22.49 10.54 -17.76
N GLY A 15 22.10 10.75 -19.03
CA GLY A 15 22.89 10.36 -20.20
C GLY A 15 22.86 8.86 -20.51
N LEU A 16 21.87 8.13 -19.97
CA LEU A 16 21.69 6.71 -20.26
C LEU A 16 20.88 6.54 -21.55
N ASP A 17 21.37 5.67 -22.44
CA ASP A 17 20.67 5.29 -23.67
C ASP A 17 19.49 4.38 -23.32
N ALA A 18 18.33 4.99 -23.08
CA ALA A 18 17.11 4.33 -22.64
C ALA A 18 16.03 4.36 -23.72
N VAL A 19 15.22 3.30 -23.78
CA VAL A 19 14.06 3.20 -24.69
C VAL A 19 12.86 2.62 -23.97
N GLN A 20 11.69 3.23 -24.18
CA GLN A 20 10.44 2.70 -23.68
C GLN A 20 9.87 1.64 -24.64
N ALA A 21 9.55 0.46 -24.11
CA ALA A 21 8.82 -0.55 -24.85
C ALA A 21 7.32 -0.19 -24.91
N VAL A 22 6.89 0.55 -25.93
CA VAL A 22 5.49 1.04 -26.04
C VAL A 22 4.41 -0.05 -26.11
N ARG A 23 4.73 -1.25 -26.62
CA ARG A 23 3.79 -2.38 -26.79
C ARG A 23 4.50 -3.72 -26.75
N LYS A 24 3.76 -4.83 -26.53
CA LYS A 24 4.30 -6.21 -26.48
C LYS A 24 5.22 -6.56 -27.66
N SER A 25 4.81 -6.25 -28.89
CA SER A 25 5.62 -6.51 -30.09
C SER A 25 6.87 -5.64 -30.20
N HIS A 26 6.84 -4.41 -29.67
CA HIS A 26 8.01 -3.55 -29.61
C HIS A 26 9.04 -4.10 -28.62
N LEU A 27 8.60 -4.56 -27.45
CA LEU A 27 9.47 -5.26 -26.49
C LEU A 27 10.15 -6.47 -27.14
N ARG A 28 9.37 -7.32 -27.82
CA ARG A 28 9.91 -8.47 -28.56
C ARG A 28 10.96 -8.07 -29.58
N GLN A 29 10.71 -7.01 -30.35
CA GLN A 29 11.65 -6.51 -31.34
C GLN A 29 12.95 -6.00 -30.69
N LEU A 30 12.85 -5.21 -29.60
CA LEU A 30 14.02 -4.70 -28.88
C LEU A 30 14.89 -5.84 -28.34
N LEU A 31 14.27 -6.87 -27.75
CA LEU A 31 14.96 -8.04 -27.22
C LEU A 31 15.59 -8.89 -28.34
N ARG A 32 14.88 -9.16 -29.42
CA ARG A 32 15.39 -9.93 -30.58
C ARG A 32 16.54 -9.23 -31.30
N ASN A 33 16.48 -7.92 -31.40
CA ASN A 33 17.52 -7.12 -32.05
C ASN A 33 18.75 -6.91 -31.15
N ASP A 34 18.79 -7.55 -29.98
CA ASP A 34 19.87 -7.43 -29.00
C ASP A 34 20.17 -5.96 -28.65
N ARG A 35 19.12 -5.16 -28.44
CA ARG A 35 19.25 -3.75 -28.09
C ARG A 35 20.14 -3.61 -26.85
N ARG A 36 21.19 -2.81 -27.00
CA ARG A 36 22.05 -2.36 -25.90
C ARG A 36 21.47 -1.11 -25.26
N GLY A 37 21.79 -0.87 -23.99
CA GLY A 37 21.21 0.22 -23.20
C GLY A 37 20.08 -0.26 -22.31
N VAL A 38 19.26 0.68 -21.84
CA VAL A 38 18.18 0.45 -20.88
C VAL A 38 16.85 0.30 -21.61
N ILE A 39 16.07 -0.72 -21.26
CA ILE A 39 14.70 -0.90 -21.76
C ILE A 39 13.75 -0.66 -20.58
N VAL A 40 12.92 0.37 -20.68
CA VAL A 40 11.86 0.66 -19.71
C VAL A 40 10.57 -0.01 -20.18
N THR A 41 9.99 -0.88 -19.36
CA THR A 41 8.80 -1.66 -19.72
C THR A 41 7.99 -2.05 -18.48
N THR A 42 6.70 -2.34 -18.66
CA THR A 42 5.86 -2.99 -17.65
C THR A 42 5.87 -4.52 -17.81
N ILE A 43 5.61 -5.22 -16.71
CA ILE A 43 5.58 -6.70 -16.68
C ILE A 43 4.49 -7.28 -17.59
N HIS A 44 3.34 -6.61 -17.74
CA HIS A 44 2.24 -7.02 -18.64
C HIS A 44 2.67 -7.17 -20.12
N LYS A 45 3.81 -6.59 -20.51
CA LYS A 45 4.32 -6.71 -21.89
C LYS A 45 5.03 -8.05 -22.16
N PHE A 46 5.35 -8.81 -21.11
CA PHE A 46 5.89 -10.17 -21.19
C PHE A 46 4.81 -11.24 -21.34
N ASP A 47 3.53 -10.91 -21.20
CA ASP A 47 2.45 -11.88 -21.39
C ASP A 47 2.50 -12.54 -22.78
N GLY A 48 2.66 -13.87 -22.80
CA GLY A 48 2.80 -14.69 -24.00
C GLY A 48 4.09 -14.44 -24.78
N ILE A 49 5.16 -13.95 -24.13
CA ILE A 49 6.47 -13.84 -24.79
C ILE A 49 7.10 -15.23 -24.98
N GLU A 50 7.86 -15.37 -26.05
CA GLU A 50 8.54 -16.62 -26.41
C GLU A 50 9.68 -16.93 -25.42
N LYS A 51 9.88 -18.22 -25.10
CA LYS A 51 11.00 -18.67 -24.27
C LYS A 51 12.35 -18.48 -24.97
N ASP A 52 13.41 -18.34 -24.18
CA ASP A 52 14.81 -18.21 -24.62
C ASP A 52 15.05 -17.08 -25.64
N LEU A 53 14.26 -16.00 -25.56
CA LEU A 53 14.38 -14.86 -26.48
C LEU A 53 15.75 -14.18 -26.37
N VAL A 54 16.31 -14.11 -25.16
CA VAL A 54 17.65 -13.59 -24.92
C VAL A 54 18.38 -14.51 -23.93
N PRO A 55 19.18 -15.49 -24.43
CA PRO A 55 19.84 -16.48 -23.58
C PRO A 55 21.16 -15.98 -22.98
N ARG A 56 21.63 -14.76 -23.28
CA ARG A 56 22.90 -14.23 -22.76
C ARG A 56 22.82 -13.88 -21.27
N ARG A 57 23.97 -13.93 -20.59
CA ARG A 57 24.10 -13.72 -19.14
C ARG A 57 24.27 -12.26 -18.71
N ASN A 58 24.59 -11.36 -19.64
CA ASN A 58 24.79 -9.93 -19.36
C ASN A 58 23.49 -9.13 -19.49
N VAL A 59 22.39 -9.67 -18.95
CA VAL A 59 21.10 -8.99 -18.83
C VAL A 59 20.84 -8.79 -17.35
N ILE A 60 20.56 -7.55 -16.97
CA ILE A 60 20.17 -7.19 -15.62
C ILE A 60 18.72 -6.71 -15.71
N ILE A 61 17.88 -7.22 -14.82
CA ILE A 61 16.48 -6.82 -14.69
C ILE A 61 16.32 -6.15 -13.34
N LEU A 62 15.83 -4.93 -13.36
CA LEU A 62 15.47 -4.18 -12.17
C LEU A 62 13.95 -4.13 -12.11
N VAL A 63 13.38 -4.66 -11.02
CA VAL A 63 11.93 -4.69 -10.79
C VAL A 63 11.62 -3.76 -9.64
N ASP A 64 10.79 -2.76 -9.91
CA ASP A 64 10.22 -1.90 -8.88
C ASP A 64 8.92 -2.50 -8.32
N GLU A 65 8.64 -2.25 -7.05
CA GLU A 65 7.57 -2.88 -6.26
C GLU A 65 7.47 -4.40 -6.40
N ALA A 66 8.60 -5.08 -6.23
CA ALA A 66 8.78 -6.52 -6.36
C ALA A 66 7.95 -7.38 -5.36
N HIS A 67 7.03 -6.78 -4.60
CA HIS A 67 6.08 -7.47 -3.74
C HIS A 67 4.67 -7.62 -4.33
N ARG A 68 4.34 -6.86 -5.39
CA ARG A 68 2.96 -6.72 -5.84
C ARG A 68 2.85 -6.71 -7.36
N SER A 69 3.12 -7.86 -7.96
CA SER A 69 2.53 -8.19 -9.26
C SER A 69 1.78 -9.50 -9.16
N GLN A 70 0.48 -9.37 -8.88
CA GLN A 70 -0.58 -10.35 -9.07
C GLN A 70 -0.52 -10.91 -10.50
N GLU A 71 0.35 -11.87 -10.79
CA GLU A 71 0.41 -12.59 -12.06
C GLU A 71 1.57 -13.61 -12.03
N GLY A 72 1.37 -14.74 -11.34
CA GLY A 72 2.35 -15.85 -11.37
C GLY A 72 2.78 -16.21 -12.81
N ASN A 73 1.87 -16.08 -13.78
CA ASN A 73 2.14 -16.34 -15.20
C ASN A 73 3.10 -15.33 -15.84
N LEU A 74 3.05 -14.04 -15.49
CA LEU A 74 3.91 -13.06 -16.16
C LEU A 74 5.36 -13.13 -15.69
N GLY A 75 5.58 -13.39 -14.41
CA GLY A 75 6.91 -13.69 -13.89
C GLY A 75 7.50 -14.93 -14.57
N ILE A 76 6.68 -15.95 -14.83
CA ILE A 76 7.09 -17.14 -15.58
C ILE A 76 7.49 -16.78 -17.01
N PHE A 77 6.70 -15.98 -17.74
CA PHE A 77 7.04 -15.56 -19.10
C PHE A 77 8.32 -14.71 -19.15
N LEU A 78 8.50 -13.78 -18.21
CA LEU A 78 9.73 -12.98 -18.08
C LEU A 78 10.96 -13.87 -17.93
N ARG A 79 10.93 -14.77 -16.94
CA ARG A 79 12.04 -15.70 -16.67
C ARG A 79 12.26 -16.67 -17.82
N ALA A 80 11.20 -17.14 -18.46
CA ALA A 80 11.31 -18.03 -19.61
C ALA A 80 11.96 -17.33 -20.81
N ALA A 81 11.67 -16.05 -21.06
CA ALA A 81 12.27 -15.29 -22.15
C ALA A 81 13.73 -14.90 -21.88
N LEU A 82 14.08 -14.65 -20.61
CA LEU A 82 15.37 -14.14 -20.17
C LEU A 82 15.99 -15.11 -19.12
N PRO A 83 16.27 -16.38 -19.48
CA PRO A 83 16.56 -17.46 -18.52
C PRO A 83 17.86 -17.27 -17.74
N ASN A 84 18.77 -16.44 -18.26
CA ASN A 84 20.10 -16.21 -17.70
C ASN A 84 20.28 -14.78 -17.18
N ALA A 85 19.19 -14.02 -17.04
CA ALA A 85 19.24 -12.66 -16.52
C ALA A 85 19.42 -12.64 -15.00
N PHE A 86 20.15 -11.65 -14.52
CA PHE A 86 20.26 -11.34 -13.10
C PHE A 86 19.12 -10.41 -12.71
N HIS A 87 18.36 -10.77 -11.69
CA HIS A 87 17.19 -10.01 -11.23
C HIS A 87 17.50 -9.29 -9.92
N PHE A 88 17.19 -7.99 -9.87
CA PHE A 88 17.12 -7.21 -8.64
C PHE A 88 15.68 -6.74 -8.46
N GLY A 89 15.13 -6.95 -7.28
CA GLY A 89 13.81 -6.46 -6.90
C GLY A 89 13.93 -5.39 -5.81
N PHE A 90 13.31 -4.25 -6.01
CA PHE A 90 13.15 -3.18 -5.02
C PHE A 90 11.72 -3.20 -4.53
N THR A 91 11.51 -3.14 -3.22
CA THR A 91 10.17 -3.01 -2.65
C THR A 91 10.22 -2.43 -1.24
N GLY A 92 9.25 -1.58 -0.90
CA GLY A 92 9.06 -1.07 0.46
C GLY A 92 8.33 -2.04 1.41
N THR A 93 7.74 -3.12 0.88
CA THR A 93 6.86 -4.04 1.63
C THR A 93 7.13 -5.49 1.23
N PRO A 94 8.28 -6.06 1.63
CA PRO A 94 8.60 -7.45 1.31
C PRO A 94 7.56 -8.41 1.90
N ILE A 95 7.03 -9.34 1.08
CA ILE A 95 6.12 -10.37 1.56
C ILE A 95 6.94 -11.51 2.16
N ASP A 96 6.70 -11.78 3.44
CA ASP A 96 7.41 -12.78 4.23
C ASP A 96 6.99 -14.23 3.90
N ARG A 97 7.87 -15.18 4.22
CA ARG A 97 7.86 -16.63 3.87
C ARG A 97 6.62 -17.48 4.27
N GLY A 98 5.48 -16.89 4.64
CA GLY A 98 4.50 -17.53 5.50
C GLY A 98 3.23 -18.13 4.88
N LYS A 99 2.59 -17.51 3.89
CA LYS A 99 1.19 -17.89 3.54
C LYS A 99 0.87 -17.69 2.07
N VAL A 100 0.87 -18.80 1.33
CA VAL A 100 0.27 -18.99 -0.01
C VAL A 100 0.98 -18.21 -1.14
N GLY A 101 1.92 -18.88 -1.81
CA GLY A 101 2.52 -18.42 -3.08
C GLY A 101 4.05 -18.31 -3.02
N GLN A 102 4.72 -18.57 -4.15
CA GLN A 102 6.18 -18.42 -4.29
C GLN A 102 6.56 -16.97 -3.94
N GLY A 103 7.26 -16.78 -2.82
CA GLY A 103 7.54 -15.46 -2.25
C GLY A 103 8.59 -14.66 -3.04
N THR A 104 8.67 -13.35 -2.76
CA THR A 104 9.68 -12.42 -3.32
C THR A 104 11.11 -12.97 -3.15
N TYR A 105 11.37 -13.62 -2.02
CA TYR A 105 12.64 -14.29 -1.70
C TYR A 105 12.97 -15.51 -2.59
N GLU A 106 11.98 -16.27 -3.05
CA GLU A 106 12.23 -17.40 -3.95
C GLU A 106 12.48 -16.92 -5.39
N THR A 107 12.01 -15.72 -5.74
CA THR A 107 12.13 -15.16 -7.09
C THR A 107 13.38 -14.28 -7.25
N PHE A 108 13.79 -13.57 -6.21
CA PHE A 108 14.87 -12.58 -6.26
C PHE A 108 15.97 -12.79 -5.20
N GLY A 109 15.77 -13.67 -4.22
CA GLY A 109 16.75 -13.92 -3.17
C GLY A 109 17.94 -14.74 -3.69
N SER A 110 19.16 -14.32 -3.32
CA SER A 110 20.36 -15.10 -3.54
C SER A 110 20.63 -16.04 -2.37
N ALA A 111 21.17 -17.22 -2.62
CA ALA A 111 21.73 -18.07 -1.57
C ALA A 111 22.92 -17.43 -0.84
N ALA A 112 23.49 -16.37 -1.42
CA ALA A 112 24.54 -15.57 -0.81
C ALA A 112 24.03 -14.50 0.17
N ASP A 113 22.71 -14.23 0.19
CA ASP A 113 22.09 -13.24 1.07
C ASP A 113 21.39 -13.98 2.23
N PRO A 114 21.96 -14.01 3.46
CA PRO A 114 21.47 -14.84 4.57
C PRO A 114 20.01 -14.55 4.94
N ASP A 115 19.63 -13.28 4.83
CA ASP A 115 18.29 -12.77 5.16
C ASP A 115 17.37 -12.67 3.92
N GLY A 116 17.88 -13.09 2.74
CA GLY A 116 17.16 -13.06 1.47
C GLY A 116 17.03 -11.69 0.81
N VAL A 117 17.59 -10.64 1.43
CA VAL A 117 17.68 -9.28 0.91
C VAL A 117 19.15 -8.91 0.72
N HIS A 118 19.50 -8.38 -0.45
CA HIS A 118 20.87 -7.96 -0.75
C HIS A 118 21.27 -6.66 -0.03
N ASP A 119 20.33 -5.71 0.04
CA ASP A 119 20.49 -4.45 0.77
C ASP A 119 19.11 -3.96 1.24
N ALA A 120 19.02 -3.49 2.47
CA ALA A 120 17.77 -3.06 3.09
C ALA A 120 17.91 -1.61 3.54
N TYR A 121 17.13 -0.72 2.93
CA TYR A 121 17.00 0.66 3.36
C TYR A 121 15.66 0.83 4.07
N THR A 122 15.71 1.00 5.39
CA THR A 122 14.53 1.08 6.23
C THR A 122 13.90 2.47 6.20
N ILE A 123 12.62 2.54 6.56
CA ILE A 123 11.92 3.81 6.76
C ILE A 123 12.65 4.69 7.78
N ASN A 124 13.23 4.08 8.83
CA ASN A 124 13.98 4.83 9.85
C ASN A 124 15.22 5.49 9.25
N GLU A 125 16.00 4.76 8.45
CA GLU A 125 17.17 5.32 7.75
C GLU A 125 16.78 6.42 6.76
N SER A 126 15.67 6.22 6.03
CA SER A 126 15.09 7.22 5.11
C SER A 126 14.67 8.53 5.78
N ILE A 127 14.24 8.44 7.04
CA ILE A 127 13.89 9.58 7.88
C ILE A 127 15.15 10.26 8.42
N GLU A 128 16.13 9.48 8.89
CA GLU A 128 17.40 9.98 9.42
C GLU A 128 18.19 10.76 8.36
N ASP A 129 18.18 10.30 7.11
CA ASP A 129 18.85 10.96 5.98
C ASP A 129 18.05 12.14 5.38
N GLY A 130 16.82 12.38 5.86
CA GLY A 130 15.95 13.46 5.37
C GLY A 130 15.40 13.26 3.95
N THR A 131 15.58 12.06 3.38
CA THR A 131 15.07 11.67 2.05
C THR A 131 13.55 11.49 2.06
N THR A 132 12.99 11.05 3.18
CA THR A 132 11.54 10.94 3.37
C THR A 132 11.07 11.89 4.46
N LEU A 133 10.09 12.72 4.12
CA LEU A 133 9.32 13.45 5.11
C LEU A 133 8.41 12.45 5.85
N LEU A 134 8.60 12.33 7.16
CA LEU A 134 7.60 11.73 8.05
C LEU A 134 6.26 12.41 7.80
N GLN A 135 5.32 11.71 7.15
CA GLN A 135 3.92 11.99 7.43
C GLN A 135 3.75 11.68 8.92
N SER A 136 3.36 12.70 9.69
CA SER A 136 3.15 12.61 11.14
C SER A 136 2.48 11.28 11.50
N GLY A 137 3.25 10.42 12.17
CA GLY A 137 2.93 9.02 12.35
C GLY A 137 1.67 8.77 13.16
N GLU A 138 0.90 7.79 12.70
CA GLU A 138 0.00 7.02 13.52
C GLU A 138 0.04 5.57 13.07
N GLU A 139 1.05 4.81 13.50
CA GLU A 139 0.92 3.34 13.63
C GLU A 139 2.14 2.73 14.33
N ARG A 140 2.14 2.72 15.67
CA ARG A 140 2.73 1.62 16.49
C ARG A 140 1.98 1.39 17.82
N THR A 141 0.70 1.76 17.92
CA THR A 141 -0.15 1.44 19.10
C THR A 141 -1.50 0.80 18.77
N ALA A 142 -1.79 0.49 17.49
CA ALA A 142 -3.08 -0.05 17.05
C ALA A 142 -3.16 -1.59 16.99
N SER A 143 -2.40 -2.34 17.80
CA SER A 143 -2.30 -3.79 17.64
C SER A 143 -3.50 -4.62 18.16
N ASN A 144 -4.66 -4.02 18.47
CA ASN A 144 -5.82 -4.76 19.00
C ASN A 144 -7.19 -4.27 18.48
N LEU A 145 -7.24 -3.37 17.50
CA LEU A 145 -8.50 -2.81 16.99
C LEU A 145 -8.83 -3.37 15.60
N ASP A 146 -10.03 -3.90 15.42
CA ASP A 146 -10.54 -4.30 14.10
C ASP A 146 -10.65 -3.08 13.15
N ASN A 147 -10.65 -3.31 11.84
CA ASN A 147 -10.61 -2.26 10.80
C ASN A 147 -11.62 -1.10 11.01
N LEU A 148 -12.84 -1.41 11.48
CA LEU A 148 -13.84 -0.39 11.78
C LEU A 148 -13.47 0.45 13.01
N ALA A 149 -13.00 -0.19 14.08
CA ALA A 149 -12.54 0.49 15.29
C ALA A 149 -11.31 1.36 14.99
N PHE A 150 -10.40 0.89 14.14
CA PHE A 150 -9.27 1.70 13.68
C PHE A 150 -9.71 2.95 12.89
N ALA A 151 -10.61 2.80 11.91
CA ALA A 151 -11.11 3.94 11.14
C ALA A 151 -11.85 4.98 12.02
N LEU A 152 -12.62 4.49 13.00
CA LEU A 152 -13.29 5.32 13.99
C LEU A 152 -12.28 6.07 14.87
N ARG A 153 -11.24 5.38 15.36
CA ARG A 153 -10.15 5.97 16.14
C ARG A 153 -9.50 7.14 15.42
N MET A 154 -9.12 6.96 14.16
CA MET A 154 -8.50 8.00 13.34
C MET A 154 -9.40 9.23 13.20
N THR A 155 -10.71 9.00 13.03
CA THR A 155 -11.69 10.09 12.89
C THR A 155 -11.93 10.83 14.20
N LEU A 156 -11.98 10.10 15.32
CA LEU A 156 -12.07 10.70 16.65
C LEU A 156 -10.82 11.54 16.94
N LYS A 157 -9.63 11.06 16.61
CA LYS A 157 -8.38 11.81 16.82
C LYS A 157 -8.27 13.04 15.93
N ALA A 158 -8.74 12.96 14.68
CA ALA A 158 -8.81 14.10 13.77
C ALA A 158 -9.84 15.16 14.22
N THR A 159 -10.71 14.85 15.19
CA THR A 159 -11.70 15.78 15.72
C THR A 159 -11.06 16.69 16.77
N PRO A 160 -10.99 18.02 16.57
CA PRO A 160 -10.24 18.93 17.45
C PRO A 160 -10.65 18.90 18.93
N VAL A 161 -11.89 18.53 19.24
CA VAL A 161 -12.36 18.46 20.64
C VAL A 161 -11.96 17.15 21.32
N LEU A 162 -11.71 16.09 20.56
CA LEU A 162 -11.33 14.76 21.08
C LEU A 162 -9.83 14.47 20.89
N SER A 163 -9.12 15.26 20.10
CA SER A 163 -7.67 15.11 19.90
C SER A 163 -6.84 15.27 21.18
N ALA A 164 -7.41 15.89 22.22
CA ALA A 164 -6.80 16.07 23.53
C ALA A 164 -7.02 14.87 24.49
N LEU A 165 -7.80 13.86 24.09
CA LEU A 165 -7.98 12.65 24.88
C LEU A 165 -6.72 11.79 24.87
N GLU A 166 -6.48 11.09 25.98
CA GLU A 166 -5.44 10.08 26.06
C GLU A 166 -5.71 8.95 25.05
N ASP A 167 -4.65 8.40 24.44
CA ASP A 167 -4.77 7.37 23.39
C ASP A 167 -5.61 6.16 23.86
N GLY A 168 -5.46 5.73 25.11
CA GLY A 168 -6.26 4.61 25.66
C GLY A 168 -7.76 4.90 25.77
N ALA A 169 -8.13 6.18 26.00
CA ALA A 169 -9.53 6.60 26.02
C ALA A 169 -10.12 6.67 24.60
N LEU A 170 -9.32 7.11 23.63
CA LEU A 170 -9.68 7.08 22.20
C LEU A 170 -9.89 5.65 21.70
N ASP A 171 -9.01 4.73 22.07
CA ASP A 171 -9.11 3.31 21.70
C ASP A 171 -10.36 2.65 22.27
N THR A 172 -10.64 2.89 23.56
CA THR A 172 -11.83 2.38 24.25
C THR A 172 -13.12 2.91 23.61
N LEU A 173 -13.15 4.21 23.29
CA LEU A 173 -14.28 4.85 22.64
C LEU A 173 -14.48 4.31 21.22
N ALA A 174 -13.41 4.17 20.45
CA ALA A 174 -13.45 3.65 19.08
C ALA A 174 -13.94 2.20 19.04
N ALA A 175 -13.47 1.35 19.95
CA ALA A 175 -13.93 -0.03 20.09
C ALA A 175 -15.42 -0.10 20.47
N GLY A 176 -15.87 0.69 21.44
CA GLY A 176 -17.28 0.73 21.85
C GLY A 176 -18.22 1.23 20.76
N LEU A 177 -17.76 2.20 19.94
CA LEU A 177 -18.50 2.67 18.77
C LEU A 177 -18.56 1.59 17.67
N ALA A 178 -17.46 0.89 17.42
CA ALA A 178 -17.40 -0.18 16.43
C ALA A 178 -18.34 -1.33 16.78
N ASP A 179 -18.31 -1.82 18.03
CA ASP A 179 -19.19 -2.88 18.52
C ASP A 179 -20.67 -2.50 18.38
N TYR A 180 -21.02 -1.26 18.78
CA TYR A 180 -22.39 -0.78 18.64
C TYR A 180 -22.86 -0.73 17.18
N LEU A 181 -22.04 -0.21 16.27
CA LEU A 181 -22.38 -0.11 14.85
C LEU A 181 -22.49 -1.49 14.18
N GLN A 182 -21.61 -2.43 14.54
CA GLN A 182 -21.66 -3.82 14.06
C GLN A 182 -22.91 -4.57 14.52
N GLN A 183 -23.45 -4.25 15.70
CA GLN A 183 -24.72 -4.82 16.17
C GLN A 183 -25.95 -4.20 15.49
N HIS A 184 -25.79 -3.09 14.75
CA HIS A 184 -26.89 -2.32 14.15
C HIS A 184 -26.77 -2.20 12.62
N THR A 185 -26.38 -3.29 11.94
CA THR A 185 -26.22 -3.38 10.47
C THR A 185 -27.49 -3.08 9.64
N GLY A 186 -28.67 -3.09 10.26
CA GLY A 186 -29.94 -2.71 9.60
C GLY A 186 -30.03 -1.22 9.26
N TRP A 187 -29.19 -0.39 9.88
CA TRP A 187 -28.90 0.97 9.46
C TRP A 187 -27.65 0.96 8.56
N PRO A 188 -27.55 1.73 7.45
CA PRO A 188 -28.34 2.91 7.08
C PRO A 188 -29.63 2.65 6.29
N HIS A 189 -29.96 1.39 6.01
CA HIS A 189 -31.10 1.04 5.14
C HIS A 189 -32.48 1.24 5.81
N ASN A 190 -32.53 1.41 7.13
CA ASN A 190 -33.74 1.72 7.88
C ASN A 190 -33.67 3.12 8.51
N GLY A 191 -34.27 4.11 7.85
CA GLY A 191 -34.29 5.50 8.33
C GLY A 191 -34.96 5.70 9.69
N LYS A 192 -35.82 4.76 10.14
CA LYS A 192 -36.42 4.81 11.49
C LYS A 192 -35.40 4.53 12.60
N MET A 193 -34.27 3.89 12.26
CA MET A 193 -33.20 3.56 13.22
C MET A 193 -32.20 4.70 13.41
N GLU A 194 -32.12 5.67 12.49
CA GLU A 194 -31.10 6.74 12.57
C GLU A 194 -31.21 7.54 13.88
N SER A 195 -32.43 7.88 14.30
CA SER A 195 -32.65 8.61 15.57
C SER A 195 -32.15 7.82 16.79
N SER A 196 -32.29 6.49 16.77
CA SER A 196 -31.82 5.61 17.84
C SER A 196 -30.30 5.51 17.87
N VAL A 197 -29.69 5.27 16.70
CA VAL A 197 -28.23 5.22 16.54
C VAL A 197 -27.60 6.55 16.97
N ARG A 198 -28.15 7.67 16.49
CA ARG A 198 -27.71 9.02 16.84
C ARG A 198 -27.76 9.27 18.35
N MET A 199 -28.85 8.88 19.02
CA MET A 199 -29.00 9.04 20.46
C MET A 199 -27.95 8.23 21.24
N GLN A 200 -27.65 7.02 20.79
CA GLN A 200 -26.60 6.21 21.40
C GLN A 200 -25.20 6.81 21.19
N LEU A 201 -24.92 7.33 20.00
CA LEU A 201 -23.65 8.02 19.73
C LEU A 201 -23.47 9.21 20.68
N TYR A 202 -24.51 10.03 20.90
CA TYR A 202 -24.45 11.09 21.90
C TYR A 202 -24.15 10.55 23.30
N LYS A 203 -24.80 9.46 23.70
CA LYS A 203 -24.61 8.85 25.03
C LYS A 203 -23.17 8.36 25.25
N LEU A 204 -22.52 7.85 24.21
CA LEU A 204 -21.12 7.38 24.26
C LEU A 204 -20.11 8.53 24.22
N LEU A 205 -20.40 9.58 23.44
CA LEU A 205 -19.48 10.69 23.24
C LEU A 205 -19.51 11.72 24.37
N LEU A 206 -20.71 12.12 24.84
CA LEU A 206 -20.86 13.20 25.81
C LEU A 206 -20.03 13.03 27.11
N PRO A 207 -19.91 11.83 27.70
CA PRO A 207 -19.07 11.62 28.89
C PRO A 207 -17.57 11.84 28.64
N GLN A 208 -17.13 11.65 27.40
CA GLN A 208 -15.72 11.77 26.99
C GLN A 208 -15.36 13.20 26.54
N MET A 209 -16.35 14.10 26.41
CA MET A 209 -16.09 15.45 25.94
C MET A 209 -15.38 16.28 27.02
N PRO A 210 -14.19 16.84 26.75
CA PRO A 210 -13.54 17.75 27.68
C PRO A 210 -14.40 19.01 27.86
N LYS A 211 -14.64 19.41 29.11
CA LYS A 211 -15.41 20.61 29.45
C LYS A 211 -14.50 21.83 29.58
N PRO A 212 -14.93 23.02 29.13
CA PRO A 212 -16.18 23.31 28.43
C PRO A 212 -16.13 22.93 26.94
N PHE A 213 -17.24 22.44 26.38
CA PHE A 213 -17.38 22.17 24.94
C PHE A 213 -18.63 22.85 24.36
N LYS A 214 -18.63 23.10 23.05
CA LYS A 214 -19.77 23.63 22.30
C LYS A 214 -20.68 22.47 21.84
N PRO A 215 -22.01 22.51 22.05
CA PRO A 215 -22.93 21.46 21.61
C PRO A 215 -22.84 21.15 20.10
N GLU A 216 -22.52 22.17 19.29
CA GLU A 216 -22.39 22.05 17.84
C GLU A 216 -21.27 21.09 17.43
N ALA A 217 -20.17 21.04 18.20
CA ALA A 217 -19.05 20.15 17.92
C ALA A 217 -19.42 18.68 18.09
N VAL A 218 -20.28 18.36 19.08
CA VAL A 218 -20.80 17.00 19.26
C VAL A 218 -21.72 16.62 18.11
N ASN A 219 -22.58 17.55 17.66
CA ASN A 219 -23.48 17.31 16.54
C ASN A 219 -22.72 17.03 15.24
N GLU A 220 -21.67 17.80 14.96
CA GLU A 220 -20.82 17.62 13.79
C GLU A 220 -20.09 16.28 13.83
N LEU A 221 -19.52 15.91 14.98
CA LEU A 221 -18.88 14.62 15.17
C LEU A 221 -19.83 13.45 14.92
N VAL A 222 -21.03 13.49 15.51
CA VAL A 222 -22.04 12.45 15.29
C VAL A 222 -22.44 12.37 13.81
N ASN A 223 -22.57 13.51 13.11
CA ASN A 223 -22.84 13.52 11.68
C ASN A 223 -21.71 12.91 10.84
N ASN A 224 -20.45 13.16 11.21
CA ASN A 224 -19.29 12.62 10.51
C ASN A 224 -19.15 11.11 10.72
N LEU A 225 -19.40 10.62 11.94
CA LEU A 225 -19.39 9.18 12.23
C LEU A 225 -20.48 8.44 11.46
N LEU A 226 -21.70 9.01 11.39
CA LEU A 226 -22.78 8.44 10.58
C LEU A 226 -22.43 8.46 9.08
N LYS A 227 -21.87 9.55 8.55
CA LYS A 227 -21.44 9.60 7.14
C LYS A 227 -20.37 8.56 6.81
N MET A 228 -19.38 8.40 7.68
CA MET A 228 -18.31 7.42 7.48
C MET A 228 -18.84 5.99 7.45
N HIS A 229 -19.68 5.61 8.42
CA HIS A 229 -20.17 4.24 8.49
C HIS A 229 -21.04 3.86 7.28
N ARG A 230 -21.76 4.83 6.70
CA ARG A 230 -22.52 4.66 5.45
C ARG A 230 -21.65 4.42 4.22
N LEU A 231 -20.39 4.84 4.22
CA LEU A 231 -19.44 4.63 3.11
C LEU A 231 -18.69 3.29 3.22
N THR A 232 -18.73 2.67 4.41
CA THR A 232 -18.03 1.41 4.72
C THR A 232 -18.92 0.17 4.67
N LEU A 233 -20.25 0.35 4.52
CA LEU A 233 -21.26 -0.70 4.33
C LEU A 233 -21.71 -0.74 2.87
#